data_AF-A0A8X6QXD3-F1
#
_entry.id   AF-A0A8X6QXD3-F1
#
_cell.length_a   1.000
_cell.length_b   1.000
_cell.length_c   1.000
_cell.angle_alpha   90.00
_cell.angle_beta   90.00
_cell.angle_gamma   90.00
#
_symmetry.space_group_name_H-M   'P 1'
#
loop_
_entity.id
_entity.type
_entity.pdbx_description
1 polymer ?
#
loop_
_entity_poly.entity_id
_entity_poly.type
_entity_poly.pdbx_seq_one_letter_code
_entity_poly.pdbx_strand_id
1 'polypeptide(L)'
;MTSSPATRPKTMKYRIMNILKITIRLVIVLTFVISMIFIHQVIPSITVALSLYATNTCGFILRFVLKSKSFEISKTLNQLTKLSNTLNPNDIIGNKYVRRYLTLFFISVITLLLPMSIIFFFQEWENYKRTFTFPFYIPPEFQATSLAVVLVSIMFSVISGGAVCGIAMLLCDSTYITTSNIIKTYRESLIKKLKTQNLSSFIFNDMKVLKTIVTLVEAIDKALNACALLNYCIFTCLIFITISVALSKENIFRTEVVICFIAINFIISVNMFYMVTMSGSGVYEEGEKLKKIGFECAGEVFVLNEKDESFLALFLLLDNIKEVNLKMTGGGMFVIERTVFLTMTNAVVTYGVILFQLSVDKSISPVVLELQKTIAYHMDGLNDDHLAEQIDNCDKTQLILHYPCDGSD
;
A
#
# COMPACT_ATOMS: atom_id res chain seq x y z
N MET A 1 -32.91 37.43 -36.71
CA MET A 1 -31.64 37.87 -36.08
C MET A 1 -31.29 36.88 -34.98
N THR A 2 -30.51 35.85 -35.33
CA THR A 2 -30.01 34.82 -34.42
C THR A 2 -28.54 35.07 -34.20
N SER A 3 -28.18 35.65 -33.06
CA SER A 3 -26.79 35.86 -32.65
C SER A 3 -26.15 34.52 -32.32
N SER A 4 -25.22 34.12 -33.17
CA SER A 4 -24.39 32.92 -32.99
C SER A 4 -23.54 33.07 -31.71
N PRO A 5 -23.57 32.11 -30.77
CA PRO A 5 -22.81 32.19 -29.53
C PRO A 5 -21.31 32.09 -29.83
N ALA A 6 -20.61 33.20 -29.62
CA ALA A 6 -19.16 33.29 -29.75
C ALA A 6 -18.46 32.21 -28.90
N THR A 7 -17.82 31.27 -29.59
CA THR A 7 -16.94 30.24 -29.02
C THR A 7 -15.77 30.93 -28.30
N ARG A 8 -15.83 31.01 -26.97
CA ARG A 8 -14.73 31.53 -26.14
C ARG A 8 -13.44 30.74 -26.39
N PRO A 9 -12.28 31.41 -26.56
CA PRO A 9 -11.00 30.75 -26.79
C PRO A 9 -10.53 29.96 -25.56
N LYS A 10 -10.85 28.66 -25.49
CA LYS A 10 -10.26 27.69 -24.54
C LYS A 10 -8.79 27.32 -24.87
N THR A 11 -8.01 28.23 -25.47
CA THR A 11 -7.15 27.84 -26.61
C THR A 11 -5.64 27.64 -26.40
N MET A 12 -5.01 27.91 -25.25
CA MET A 12 -3.56 27.66 -25.14
C MET A 12 -3.13 27.03 -23.82
N LYS A 13 -3.58 27.57 -22.68
CA LYS A 13 -3.22 27.05 -21.35
C LYS A 13 -3.60 25.58 -21.15
N TYR A 14 -4.78 25.17 -21.63
CA TYR A 14 -5.23 23.78 -21.52
C TYR A 14 -4.36 22.82 -22.33
N ARG A 15 -3.94 23.21 -23.55
CA ARG A 15 -3.04 22.41 -24.38
C ARG A 15 -1.67 22.24 -23.71
N ILE A 16 -1.08 23.32 -23.20
CA ILE A 16 0.20 23.29 -22.48
C ILE A 16 0.13 22.38 -21.25
N MET A 17 -0.94 22.50 -20.43
CA MET A 17 -1.11 21.64 -19.26
C MET A 17 -1.25 20.15 -19.62
N ASN A 18 -1.91 19.84 -20.74
CA ASN A 18 -2.05 18.46 -21.20
C ASN A 18 -0.72 17.89 -21.71
N ILE A 19 0.04 18.67 -22.47
CA ILE A 19 1.39 18.27 -22.93
C ILE A 19 2.27 18.00 -21.72
N LEU A 20 2.33 18.93 -20.75
CA LEU A 20 3.13 18.75 -19.54
C LEU A 20 2.75 17.48 -18.76
N LYS A 21 1.45 17.19 -18.63
CA LYS A 21 0.98 15.96 -17.97
C LYS A 21 1.41 14.70 -18.71
N ILE A 22 1.38 14.71 -20.04
CA ILE A 22 1.83 13.57 -20.87
C ILE A 22 3.34 13.40 -20.71
N THR A 23 4.12 14.47 -20.84
CA THR A 23 5.58 14.44 -20.67
C THR A 23 5.97 13.90 -19.29
N ILE A 24 5.35 14.40 -18.21
CA ILE A 24 5.60 13.91 -16.84
C ILE A 24 5.31 12.40 -16.75
N ARG A 25 4.22 11.91 -17.33
CA ARG A 25 3.91 10.47 -17.33
C ARG A 25 4.95 9.66 -18.11
N LEU A 26 5.39 10.14 -19.27
CA LEU A 26 6.42 9.48 -20.06
C LEU A 26 7.73 9.40 -19.28
N VAL A 27 8.15 10.49 -18.62
CA VAL A 27 9.34 10.50 -17.76
C VAL A 27 9.22 9.45 -16.66
N ILE A 28 8.07 9.38 -15.97
CA ILE A 28 7.86 8.38 -14.90
C ILE A 28 7.93 6.94 -15.40
N VAL A 29 7.29 6.65 -16.54
CA VAL A 29 7.35 5.31 -17.13
C VAL A 29 8.79 4.97 -17.54
N LEU A 30 9.49 5.91 -18.18
CA LEU A 30 10.88 5.73 -18.59
C LEU A 30 11.79 5.48 -17.38
N THR A 31 11.70 6.30 -16.33
CA THR A 31 12.50 6.12 -15.12
C THR A 31 12.16 4.82 -14.39
N PHE A 32 10.90 4.40 -14.42
CA PHE A 32 10.48 3.11 -13.86
C PHE A 32 11.11 1.95 -14.62
N VAL A 33 11.06 1.96 -15.95
CA VAL A 33 11.68 0.92 -16.79
C VAL A 33 13.20 0.86 -16.58
N ILE A 34 13.88 2.00 -16.62
CA ILE A 34 15.33 2.07 -16.34
C ILE A 34 15.63 1.52 -14.94
N SER A 35 14.85 1.93 -13.93
CA SER A 35 14.99 1.42 -12.57
C SER A 35 14.83 -0.10 -12.49
N MET A 36 13.82 -0.66 -13.14
CA MET A 36 13.57 -2.11 -13.16
C MET A 36 14.69 -2.89 -13.86
N ILE A 37 15.35 -2.30 -14.86
CA ILE A 37 16.47 -2.95 -15.56
C ILE A 37 17.73 -2.94 -14.69
N PHE A 38 18.01 -1.84 -13.99
CA PHE A 38 19.34 -1.62 -13.38
C PHE A 38 19.41 -1.74 -11.85
N ILE A 39 18.28 -1.84 -11.11
CA ILE A 39 18.29 -1.93 -9.63
C ILE A 39 19.22 -3.04 -9.11
N HIS A 40 19.20 -4.22 -9.73
CA HIS A 40 19.99 -5.38 -9.27
C HIS A 40 21.50 -5.17 -9.41
N GLN A 41 21.95 -4.32 -10.33
CA GLN A 41 23.37 -4.00 -10.49
C GLN A 41 23.85 -2.97 -9.46
N VAL A 42 22.94 -2.14 -8.94
CA VAL A 42 23.25 -1.07 -7.99
C VAL A 42 23.19 -1.56 -6.54
N ILE A 43 22.33 -2.54 -6.26
CA ILE A 43 22.09 -3.05 -4.91
C ILE A 43 22.75 -4.42 -4.76
N PRO A 44 23.82 -4.55 -3.94
CA PRO A 44 24.60 -5.79 -3.85
C PRO A 44 23.83 -6.96 -3.23
N SER A 45 22.79 -6.67 -2.43
CA SER A 45 21.97 -7.71 -1.79
C SER A 45 20.73 -8.03 -2.62
N ILE A 46 20.62 -9.30 -3.05
CA ILE A 46 19.46 -9.82 -3.80
C ILE A 46 18.15 -9.59 -3.04
N THR A 47 18.13 -9.85 -1.73
CA THR A 47 16.92 -9.68 -0.89
C THR A 47 16.45 -8.21 -0.87
N VAL A 48 17.40 -7.27 -0.75
CA VAL A 48 17.11 -5.83 -0.79
C VAL A 48 16.63 -5.44 -2.19
N ALA A 49 17.29 -5.92 -3.25
CA ALA A 49 16.90 -5.65 -4.64
C ALA A 49 15.49 -6.15 -4.96
N LEU A 50 15.14 -7.39 -4.58
CA LEU A 50 13.81 -7.97 -4.75
C LEU A 50 12.74 -7.16 -4.00
N SER A 51 13.02 -6.76 -2.76
CA SER A 51 12.09 -5.94 -1.98
C SER A 51 11.91 -4.55 -2.58
N LEU A 52 12.98 -3.96 -3.16
CA LEU A 52 12.90 -2.71 -3.90
C LEU A 52 12.12 -2.86 -5.20
N TYR A 53 12.29 -3.95 -5.96
CA TYR A 53 11.48 -4.26 -7.14
C TYR A 53 10.00 -4.36 -6.79
N ALA A 54 9.66 -5.11 -5.74
CA ALA A 54 8.29 -5.25 -5.27
C ALA A 54 7.71 -3.89 -4.86
N THR A 55 8.47 -3.09 -4.09
CA THR A 55 8.06 -1.74 -3.66
C THR A 55 7.81 -0.83 -4.86
N ASN A 56 8.74 -0.79 -5.82
CA ASN A 56 8.64 0.08 -7.00
C ASN A 56 7.48 -0.33 -7.90
N THR A 57 7.29 -1.64 -8.09
CA THR A 57 6.17 -2.21 -8.86
C THR A 57 4.84 -1.88 -8.19
N CYS A 58 4.72 -2.09 -6.88
CA CYS A 58 3.51 -1.73 -6.13
C CYS A 58 3.21 -0.22 -6.20
N GLY A 59 4.24 0.62 -6.07
CA GLY A 59 4.10 2.08 -6.20
C GLY A 59 3.64 2.51 -7.60
N PHE A 60 4.15 1.86 -8.65
CA PHE A 60 3.72 2.09 -10.02
C PHE A 60 2.27 1.64 -10.27
N ILE A 61 1.89 0.44 -9.79
CA ILE A 61 0.51 -0.06 -9.88
C ILE A 61 -0.43 0.84 -9.09
N LEU A 62 -0.05 1.28 -7.88
CA LEU A 62 -0.86 2.18 -7.05
C LEU A 62 -1.14 3.50 -7.77
N ARG A 63 -0.14 4.02 -8.48
CA ARG A 63 -0.32 5.21 -9.32
C ARG A 63 -1.35 4.99 -10.41
N PHE A 64 -1.31 3.85 -11.08
CA PHE A 64 -2.30 3.48 -12.09
C PHE A 64 -3.70 3.34 -11.47
N VAL A 65 -3.83 2.65 -10.34
CA VAL A 65 -5.08 2.47 -9.60
C VAL A 65 -5.69 3.82 -9.22
N LEU A 66 -4.94 4.70 -8.55
CA LEU A 66 -5.40 6.03 -8.18
C LEU A 66 -5.87 6.83 -9.40
N LYS A 67 -5.16 6.71 -10.52
CA LYS A 67 -5.53 7.42 -11.73
C LYS A 67 -6.83 6.89 -12.33
N SER A 68 -6.95 5.57 -12.44
CA SER A 68 -8.15 4.88 -12.95
C SER A 68 -9.37 5.15 -12.07
N LYS A 69 -9.20 5.15 -10.74
CA LYS A 69 -10.27 5.35 -9.76
C LYS A 69 -10.52 6.80 -9.37
N SER A 70 -9.77 7.75 -9.94
CA SER A 70 -9.82 9.17 -9.57
C SER A 70 -11.22 9.79 -9.57
N PHE A 71 -12.07 9.41 -10.53
CA PHE A 71 -13.46 9.89 -10.59
C PHE A 71 -14.34 9.28 -9.49
N GLU A 72 -14.24 7.97 -9.26
CA GLU A 72 -14.95 7.27 -8.18
C GLU A 72 -14.55 7.85 -6.82
N ILE A 73 -13.24 7.98 -6.56
CA ILE A 73 -12.69 8.61 -5.35
C ILE A 73 -13.26 10.02 -5.16
N SER A 74 -13.20 10.87 -6.20
CA SER A 74 -13.70 12.25 -6.09
C SER A 74 -15.20 12.30 -5.80
N LYS A 75 -15.99 11.43 -6.46
CA LYS A 75 -17.44 11.35 -6.25
C LYS A 75 -17.75 10.92 -4.81
N THR A 76 -17.07 9.89 -4.32
CA THR A 76 -17.27 9.36 -2.98
C THR A 76 -16.84 10.37 -1.91
N LEU A 77 -15.71 11.06 -2.08
CA LEU A 77 -15.29 12.13 -1.17
C LEU A 77 -16.33 13.26 -1.11
N ASN A 78 -16.89 13.68 -2.25
CA ASN A 78 -17.93 14.71 -2.27
C ASN A 78 -19.20 14.26 -1.52
N GLN A 79 -19.59 12.98 -1.67
CA GLN A 79 -20.71 12.41 -0.93
C GLN A 79 -20.42 12.34 0.57
N LEU A 80 -19.19 11.95 0.94
CA LEU A 80 -18.72 11.90 2.32
C LEU A 80 -18.76 13.30 2.96
N THR A 81 -18.21 14.31 2.29
CA THR A 81 -18.25 15.69 2.78
C THR A 81 -19.69 16.21 2.93
N LYS A 82 -20.56 15.93 1.95
CA LYS A 82 -21.97 16.35 2.02
C LYS A 82 -22.70 15.70 3.20
N LEU A 83 -22.51 14.39 3.39
CA LEU A 83 -23.14 13.66 4.50
C LEU A 83 -22.59 14.14 5.85
N SER A 84 -21.27 14.32 5.93
CA SER A 84 -20.62 14.80 7.14
C SER A 84 -21.08 16.19 7.55
N ASN A 85 -21.22 17.13 6.61
CA ASN A 85 -21.77 18.47 6.89
C ASN A 85 -23.22 18.42 7.36
N THR A 86 -23.98 17.39 6.95
CA THR A 86 -25.39 17.23 7.34
C THR A 86 -25.52 16.64 8.75
N LEU A 87 -24.69 15.65 9.09
CA LEU A 87 -24.77 14.94 10.38
C LEU A 87 -23.95 15.60 11.49
N ASN A 88 -22.85 16.27 11.14
CA ASN A 88 -21.94 16.88 12.09
C ASN A 88 -21.49 18.28 11.62
N PRO A 89 -22.40 19.27 11.59
CA PRO A 89 -22.11 20.61 11.05
C PRO A 89 -21.09 21.41 11.88
N ASN A 90 -20.88 21.04 13.15
CA ASN A 90 -19.97 21.73 14.07
C ASN A 90 -18.55 21.15 14.03
N ASP A 91 -18.36 19.99 13.42
CA ASP A 91 -17.04 19.37 13.33
C ASP A 91 -16.34 19.80 12.05
N ILE A 92 -15.07 20.17 12.19
CA ILE A 92 -14.29 20.75 11.11
C ILE A 92 -13.84 19.61 10.20
N ILE A 93 -14.68 19.29 9.22
CA ILE A 93 -14.34 18.31 8.19
C ILE A 93 -13.29 18.92 7.27
N GLY A 94 -12.04 18.45 7.43
CA GLY A 94 -10.98 18.59 6.43
C GLY A 94 -10.67 20.02 5.97
N ASN A 95 -9.78 20.72 6.68
CA ASN A 95 -8.92 21.74 6.05
C ASN A 95 -7.68 22.06 6.90
N LYS A 96 -7.86 22.31 8.20
CA LYS A 96 -6.75 22.82 9.05
C LYS A 96 -5.61 21.80 9.20
N TYR A 97 -5.94 20.52 9.33
CA TYR A 97 -4.95 19.47 9.53
C TYR A 97 -4.40 18.88 8.22
N VAL A 98 -5.22 18.80 7.17
CA VAL A 98 -4.79 18.26 5.86
C VAL A 98 -3.61 19.03 5.30
N ARG A 99 -3.64 20.37 5.36
CA ARG A 99 -2.49 21.19 4.92
C ARG A 99 -1.24 20.89 5.75
N ARG A 100 -1.37 20.74 7.06
CA ARG A 100 -0.25 20.41 7.95
C ARG A 100 0.32 19.02 7.64
N TYR A 101 -0.53 18.01 7.45
CA TYR A 101 -0.11 16.65 7.08
C TYR A 101 0.57 16.62 5.71
N LEU A 102 0.03 17.33 4.72
CA LEU A 102 0.66 17.46 3.40
C LEU A 102 2.03 18.14 3.52
N THR A 103 2.16 19.22 4.28
CA THR A 103 3.46 19.88 4.49
C THR A 103 4.46 18.94 5.16
N LEU A 104 4.07 18.26 6.24
CA LEU A 104 4.93 17.29 6.93
C LEU A 104 5.37 16.15 6.00
N PHE A 105 4.45 15.68 5.15
CA PHE A 105 4.73 14.68 4.13
C PHE A 105 5.71 15.18 3.05
N PHE A 106 5.57 16.41 2.57
CA PHE A 106 6.55 16.97 1.63
C PHE A 106 7.94 17.11 2.27
N ILE A 107 7.99 17.53 3.54
CA ILE A 107 9.24 17.57 4.30
C ILE A 107 9.85 16.17 4.39
N SER A 108 9.07 15.14 4.74
CA SER A 108 9.61 13.78 4.85
C SER A 108 10.12 13.23 3.52
N VAL A 109 9.47 13.52 2.40
CA VAL A 109 9.94 13.15 1.06
C VAL A 109 11.29 13.81 0.74
N ILE A 110 11.45 15.10 1.04
CA ILE A 110 12.72 15.81 0.86
C ILE A 110 13.80 15.24 1.78
N THR A 111 13.45 14.97 3.04
CA THR A 111 14.35 14.37 4.03
C THR A 111 14.81 12.97 3.61
N LEU A 112 14.00 12.18 2.90
CA LEU A 112 14.40 10.87 2.37
C LEU A 112 15.24 10.97 1.08
N LEU A 113 15.00 11.98 0.24
CA LEU A 113 15.76 12.21 -1.00
C LEU A 113 17.22 12.60 -0.72
N LEU A 114 17.46 13.43 0.30
CA LEU A 114 18.80 13.93 0.63
C LEU A 114 19.81 12.81 0.96
N PRO A 115 19.56 11.88 1.91
CA PRO A 115 20.50 10.81 2.22
C PRO A 115 20.70 9.84 1.04
N MET A 116 19.65 9.54 0.27
CA MET A 116 19.79 8.74 -0.96
C MET A 116 20.75 9.41 -1.94
N SER A 117 20.64 10.72 -2.13
CA SER A 117 21.55 11.48 -3.00
C SER A 117 22.99 11.47 -2.48
N ILE A 118 23.18 11.59 -1.15
CA ILE A 118 24.51 11.52 -0.52
C ILE A 118 25.13 10.13 -0.72
N ILE A 119 24.37 9.06 -0.49
CA ILE A 119 24.86 7.69 -0.65
C ILE A 119 25.29 7.45 -2.10
N PHE A 120 24.40 7.72 -3.07
CA PHE A 120 24.67 7.38 -4.48
C PHE A 120 25.73 8.26 -5.15
N PHE A 121 25.78 9.57 -4.86
CA PHE A 121 26.69 10.49 -5.56
C PHE A 121 27.95 10.86 -4.80
N PHE A 122 27.98 10.72 -3.47
CA PHE A 122 29.15 11.13 -2.67
C PHE A 122 29.87 9.95 -2.04
N GLN A 123 29.16 8.94 -1.53
CA GLN A 123 29.79 7.80 -0.87
C GLN A 123 30.18 6.69 -1.87
N GLU A 124 29.23 6.25 -2.69
CA GLU A 124 29.40 5.07 -3.54
C GLU A 124 29.72 5.37 -5.01
N TRP A 125 29.83 6.65 -5.39
CA TRP A 125 30.00 7.05 -6.79
C TRP A 125 31.21 6.40 -7.47
N GLU A 126 32.38 6.44 -6.82
CA GLU A 126 33.60 5.85 -7.37
C GLU A 126 33.54 4.32 -7.42
N ASN A 127 32.84 3.71 -6.46
CA ASN A 127 32.62 2.26 -6.45
C ASN A 127 31.72 1.84 -7.63
N TYR A 128 30.60 2.54 -7.84
CA TYR A 128 29.71 2.30 -8.97
C TYR A 128 30.39 2.56 -10.30
N LYS A 129 31.17 3.64 -10.44
CA LYS A 129 31.90 3.93 -11.67
C LYS A 129 32.86 2.81 -12.09
N ARG A 130 33.40 2.04 -11.11
CA ARG A 130 34.33 0.94 -11.37
C ARG A 130 33.64 -0.41 -11.60
N THR A 131 32.53 -0.65 -10.92
CA THR A 131 31.87 -1.97 -10.87
C THR A 131 30.68 -2.08 -11.80
N PHE A 132 30.04 -0.96 -12.15
CA PHE A 132 28.83 -0.96 -12.96
C PHE A 132 29.13 -1.29 -14.43
N THR A 133 28.42 -2.27 -14.97
CA THR A 133 28.59 -2.73 -16.35
C THR A 133 27.30 -2.54 -17.13
N PHE A 134 27.38 -1.81 -18.25
CA PHE A 134 26.23 -1.64 -19.12
C PHE A 134 26.06 -2.89 -20.00
N PRO A 135 24.82 -3.38 -20.18
CA PRO A 135 24.55 -4.53 -21.05
C PRO A 135 24.72 -4.20 -22.55
N PHE A 136 24.98 -2.95 -22.88
CA PHE A 136 25.25 -2.47 -24.23
C PHE A 136 26.48 -1.57 -24.24
N TYR A 137 27.12 -1.45 -25.39
CA TYR A 137 28.30 -0.60 -25.54
C TYR A 137 27.94 0.87 -25.34
N ILE A 138 28.59 1.51 -24.36
CA ILE A 138 28.56 2.96 -24.14
C ILE A 138 29.99 3.48 -24.30
N PRO A 139 30.23 4.49 -25.15
CA PRO A 139 31.54 5.10 -25.28
C PRO A 139 32.05 5.57 -23.91
N PRO A 140 33.35 5.38 -23.58
CA PRO A 140 33.90 5.73 -22.26
C PRO A 140 33.60 7.15 -21.80
N GLU A 141 33.54 8.10 -22.74
CA GLU A 141 33.22 9.52 -22.52
C GLU A 141 31.82 9.72 -21.91
N PHE A 142 30.86 8.84 -22.22
CA PHE A 142 29.47 8.94 -21.76
C PHE A 142 29.12 8.00 -20.61
N GLN A 143 30.04 7.13 -20.16
CA GLN A 143 29.74 6.14 -19.12
C GLN A 143 29.34 6.79 -17.80
N ALA A 144 30.06 7.82 -17.36
CA ALA A 144 29.75 8.55 -16.13
C ALA A 144 28.37 9.23 -16.19
N THR A 145 28.07 9.92 -17.30
CA THR A 145 26.78 10.57 -17.50
C THR A 145 25.64 9.55 -17.55
N SER A 146 25.85 8.42 -18.22
CA SER A 146 24.86 7.34 -18.31
C SER A 146 24.60 6.71 -16.94
N LEU A 147 25.64 6.47 -16.15
CA LEU A 147 25.52 5.98 -14.78
C LEU A 147 24.72 6.95 -13.91
N ALA A 148 25.02 8.26 -14.00
CA ALA A 148 24.26 9.28 -13.30
C ALA A 148 22.77 9.26 -13.68
N VAL A 149 22.45 9.12 -14.98
CA VAL A 149 21.06 9.00 -15.46
C VAL A 149 20.36 7.77 -14.87
N VAL A 150 21.05 6.62 -14.80
CA VAL A 150 20.52 5.40 -14.18
C VAL A 150 20.24 5.63 -12.69
N LEU A 151 21.20 6.16 -11.94
CA LEU A 151 21.04 6.42 -10.49
C LEU A 151 19.92 7.42 -10.22
N VAL A 152 19.85 8.53 -10.97
CA VAL A 152 18.73 9.50 -10.88
C VAL A 152 17.40 8.83 -11.18
N SER A 153 17.35 7.96 -12.19
CA SER A 153 16.12 7.24 -12.57
C SER A 153 15.65 6.30 -11.46
N ILE A 154 16.56 5.57 -10.83
CA ILE A 154 16.26 4.70 -9.68
C ILE A 154 15.72 5.53 -8.52
N MET A 155 16.45 6.58 -8.10
CA MET A 155 16.02 7.44 -7.00
C MET A 155 14.67 8.09 -7.29
N PHE A 156 14.49 8.64 -8.49
CA PHE A 156 13.23 9.26 -8.88
C PHE A 156 12.07 8.26 -8.91
N SER A 157 12.30 7.03 -9.40
CA SER A 157 11.30 5.97 -9.38
C SER A 157 10.89 5.64 -7.95
N VAL A 158 11.85 5.37 -7.06
CA VAL A 158 11.60 5.04 -5.64
C VAL A 158 10.87 6.18 -4.93
N ILE A 159 11.34 7.41 -5.08
CA ILE A 159 10.74 8.59 -4.43
C ILE A 159 9.35 8.87 -4.98
N SER A 160 9.15 8.75 -6.29
CA SER A 160 7.82 8.96 -6.88
C SER A 160 6.83 7.88 -6.43
N GLY A 161 7.26 6.62 -6.32
CA GLY A 161 6.46 5.51 -5.78
C GLY A 161 6.11 5.72 -4.31
N GLY A 162 7.10 6.05 -3.48
CA GLY A 162 6.89 6.40 -2.07
C GLY A 162 5.99 7.62 -1.89
N ALA A 163 6.11 8.62 -2.75
CA ALA A 163 5.26 9.80 -2.70
C ALA A 163 3.79 9.47 -3.04
N VAL A 164 3.57 8.65 -4.07
CA VAL A 164 2.22 8.17 -4.42
C VAL A 164 1.62 7.35 -3.29
N CYS A 165 2.42 6.48 -2.64
CA CYS A 165 2.02 5.71 -1.46
C CYS A 165 1.59 6.61 -0.30
N GLY A 166 2.40 7.62 0.06
CA GLY A 166 2.04 8.56 1.12
C GLY A 166 0.77 9.36 0.83
N ILE A 167 0.55 9.79 -0.41
CA ILE A 167 -0.70 10.47 -0.81
C ILE A 167 -1.90 9.51 -0.68
N ALA A 168 -1.76 8.27 -1.17
CA ALA A 168 -2.82 7.26 -1.06
C ALA A 168 -3.14 6.95 0.41
N MET A 169 -2.11 6.87 1.26
CA MET A 169 -2.24 6.65 2.68
C MET A 169 -3.01 7.78 3.36
N LEU A 170 -2.62 9.05 3.13
CA LEU A 170 -3.33 10.21 3.68
C LEU A 170 -4.80 10.25 3.23
N LEU A 171 -5.05 9.85 1.98
CA LEU A 171 -6.40 9.74 1.45
C LEU A 171 -7.21 8.66 2.19
N CYS A 172 -6.65 7.46 2.37
CA CYS A 172 -7.30 6.39 3.14
C CYS A 172 -7.57 6.83 4.58
N ASP A 173 -6.55 7.30 5.28
CA ASP A 173 -6.62 7.72 6.69
C ASP A 173 -7.70 8.79 6.91
N SER A 174 -7.65 9.87 6.14
CA SER A 174 -8.64 10.97 6.26
C SER A 174 -10.06 10.49 5.94
N THR A 175 -10.22 9.61 4.96
CA THR A 175 -11.54 9.10 4.55
C THR A 175 -12.10 8.17 5.62
N TYR A 176 -11.28 7.27 6.16
CA TYR A 176 -11.69 6.30 7.18
C TYR A 176 -12.02 6.98 8.51
N ILE A 177 -11.20 7.94 8.97
CA ILE A 177 -11.48 8.72 10.18
C ILE A 177 -12.82 9.47 10.04
N THR A 178 -13.03 10.16 8.91
CA THR A 178 -14.28 10.90 8.68
C THR A 178 -15.49 9.96 8.67
N THR A 179 -15.33 8.79 8.06
CA THR A 179 -16.39 7.76 8.01
C THR A 179 -16.71 7.21 9.39
N SER A 180 -15.68 6.88 10.18
CA SER A 180 -15.84 6.43 11.57
C SER A 180 -16.57 7.48 12.41
N ASN A 181 -16.20 8.76 12.27
CA ASN A 181 -16.87 9.87 12.96
C ASN A 181 -18.34 10.00 12.56
N ILE A 182 -18.69 9.85 11.27
CA ILE A 182 -20.09 9.86 10.84
C ILE A 182 -20.89 8.73 11.50
N ILE A 183 -20.36 7.51 11.51
CA ILE A 183 -21.01 6.36 12.16
C ILE A 183 -21.19 6.63 13.65
N LYS A 184 -20.15 7.14 14.31
CA LYS A 184 -20.20 7.53 15.72
C LYS A 184 -21.27 8.59 16.01
N THR A 185 -21.31 9.67 15.24
CA THR A 185 -22.30 10.75 15.41
C THR A 185 -23.72 10.24 15.17
N TYR A 186 -23.93 9.42 14.13
CA TYR A 186 -25.23 8.79 13.89
C TYR A 186 -25.65 7.94 15.08
N ARG A 187 -24.76 7.08 15.57
CA ARG A 187 -24.99 6.21 16.72
C ARG A 187 -25.38 7.00 17.98
N GLU A 188 -24.63 8.04 18.31
CA GLU A 188 -24.90 8.90 19.46
C GLU A 188 -26.23 9.65 19.32
N SER A 189 -26.54 10.12 18.10
CA SER A 189 -27.83 10.76 17.78
C SER A 189 -29.00 9.77 17.95
N LEU A 190 -28.84 8.54 17.47
CA LEU A 190 -29.85 7.48 17.56
C LEU A 190 -30.15 7.15 19.03
N ILE A 191 -29.11 6.92 19.85
CA ILE A 191 -29.30 6.68 21.30
C ILE A 191 -30.06 7.84 21.95
N LYS A 192 -29.68 9.09 21.63
CA LYS A 192 -30.34 10.26 22.21
C LYS A 192 -31.81 10.32 21.80
N LYS A 193 -32.15 10.10 20.54
CA LYS A 193 -33.52 10.12 20.03
C LYS A 193 -34.38 9.02 20.64
N LEU A 194 -33.85 7.80 20.73
CA LEU A 194 -34.52 6.68 21.39
C LEU A 194 -34.92 6.99 22.85
N LYS A 195 -34.11 7.79 23.55
CA LYS A 195 -34.39 8.20 24.94
C LYS A 195 -35.30 9.42 25.10
N THR A 196 -35.43 10.27 24.08
CA THR A 196 -36.01 11.62 24.23
C THR A 196 -37.16 11.94 23.27
N GLN A 197 -37.34 11.17 22.20
CA GLN A 197 -38.30 11.46 21.14
C GLN A 197 -39.27 10.30 20.95
N ASN A 198 -40.49 10.62 20.52
CA ASN A 198 -41.47 9.62 20.14
C ASN A 198 -41.00 8.90 18.87
N LEU A 199 -41.07 7.56 18.89
CA LEU A 199 -40.56 6.66 17.86
C LEU A 199 -41.05 7.03 16.44
N SER A 200 -42.36 7.29 16.31
CA SER A 200 -43.02 7.64 15.05
C SER A 200 -42.44 8.89 14.36
N SER A 201 -41.86 9.81 15.14
CA SER A 201 -41.37 11.10 14.63
C SER A 201 -40.02 11.02 13.91
N PHE A 202 -39.18 10.04 14.24
CA PHE A 202 -37.79 10.00 13.75
C PHE A 202 -37.40 8.72 13.00
N ILE A 203 -38.08 7.59 13.25
CA ILE A 203 -37.60 6.26 12.84
C ILE A 203 -37.36 6.13 11.33
N PHE A 204 -38.29 6.64 10.50
CA PHE A 204 -38.16 6.60 9.04
C PHE A 204 -36.99 7.44 8.53
N ASN A 205 -36.74 8.59 9.16
CA ASN A 205 -35.62 9.44 8.80
C ASN A 205 -34.29 8.78 9.17
N ASP A 206 -34.19 8.16 10.36
CA ASP A 206 -32.98 7.47 10.79
C ASP A 206 -32.69 6.21 9.97
N MET A 207 -33.71 5.49 9.49
CA MET A 207 -33.53 4.38 8.53
C MET A 207 -32.95 4.88 7.20
N LYS A 208 -33.44 6.02 6.70
CA LYS A 208 -32.92 6.63 5.47
C LYS A 208 -31.47 7.11 5.64
N VAL A 209 -31.13 7.67 6.79
CA VAL A 209 -29.76 8.07 7.14
C VAL A 209 -28.86 6.85 7.22
N LEU A 210 -29.28 5.78 7.91
CA LEU A 210 -28.52 4.52 7.99
C LEU A 210 -28.20 3.97 6.60
N LYS A 211 -29.22 3.82 5.74
CA LYS A 211 -29.04 3.35 4.35
C LYS A 211 -28.04 4.21 3.57
N THR A 212 -28.05 5.53 3.79
CA THR A 212 -27.11 6.46 3.18
C THR A 212 -25.69 6.24 3.70
N ILE A 213 -25.51 5.96 4.99
CA ILE A 213 -24.22 5.61 5.60
C ILE A 213 -23.70 4.28 5.02
N VAL A 214 -24.53 3.23 4.98
CA VAL A 214 -24.13 1.91 4.45
C VAL A 214 -23.63 2.02 3.01
N THR A 215 -24.45 2.63 2.14
CA THR A 215 -24.10 2.80 0.72
C THR A 215 -22.86 3.66 0.52
N LEU A 216 -22.62 4.64 1.40
CA LEU A 216 -21.39 5.43 1.38
C LEU A 216 -20.17 4.62 1.81
N VAL A 217 -20.26 3.83 2.88
CA VAL A 217 -19.16 2.96 3.33
C VAL A 217 -18.77 1.96 2.24
N GLU A 218 -19.74 1.32 1.61
CA GLU A 218 -19.51 0.42 0.47
C GLU A 218 -18.85 1.14 -0.72
N ALA A 219 -19.28 2.37 -1.02
CA ALA A 219 -18.69 3.18 -2.07
C ALA A 219 -17.25 3.62 -1.75
N ILE A 220 -16.94 3.85 -0.47
CA ILE A 220 -15.58 4.17 0.01
C ILE A 220 -14.69 2.94 -0.12
N ASP A 221 -15.12 1.79 0.39
CA ASP A 221 -14.38 0.54 0.30
C ASP A 221 -14.09 0.20 -1.17
N LYS A 222 -15.11 0.23 -2.03
CA LYS A 222 -14.92 -0.03 -3.47
C LYS A 222 -13.95 0.94 -4.16
N ALA A 223 -13.88 2.19 -3.70
CA ALA A 223 -13.00 3.19 -4.29
C ALA A 223 -11.55 3.07 -3.80
N LEU A 224 -11.34 2.66 -2.54
CA LEU A 224 -10.03 2.72 -1.87
C LEU A 224 -9.42 1.37 -1.51
N ASN A 225 -10.16 0.25 -1.60
CA ASN A 225 -9.68 -1.06 -1.15
C ASN A 225 -8.38 -1.49 -1.84
N ALA A 226 -8.25 -1.30 -3.15
CA ALA A 226 -7.03 -1.61 -3.90
C ALA A 226 -5.86 -0.69 -3.49
N CYS A 227 -6.14 0.58 -3.16
CA CYS A 227 -5.13 1.50 -2.66
C CYS A 227 -4.63 1.06 -1.27
N ALA A 228 -5.55 0.65 -0.40
CA ALA A 228 -5.21 0.11 0.91
C ALA A 228 -4.33 -1.15 0.78
N LEU A 229 -4.72 -2.12 -0.05
CA LEU A 229 -3.93 -3.34 -0.30
C LEU A 229 -2.50 -3.03 -0.73
N LEU A 230 -2.34 -2.17 -1.74
CA LEU A 230 -1.02 -1.81 -2.27
C LEU A 230 -0.18 -1.04 -1.25
N ASN A 231 -0.80 -0.18 -0.43
CA ASN A 231 -0.10 0.47 0.68
C ASN A 231 0.42 -0.55 1.69
N TYR A 232 -0.39 -1.54 2.08
CA TYR A 232 0.05 -2.63 2.97
C TYR A 232 1.23 -3.42 2.37
N CYS A 233 1.19 -3.73 1.08
CA CYS A 233 2.30 -4.37 0.38
C CYS A 233 3.57 -3.51 0.41
N ILE A 234 3.46 -2.21 0.11
CA ILE A 234 4.59 -1.28 0.11
C ILE A 234 5.21 -1.16 1.49
N PHE A 235 4.41 -0.93 2.54
CA PHE A 235 4.92 -0.81 3.91
C PHE A 235 5.61 -2.10 4.37
N THR A 236 5.05 -3.25 4.01
CA THR A 236 5.67 -4.56 4.25
C THR A 236 7.03 -4.65 3.59
N CYS A 237 7.12 -4.33 2.29
CA CYS A 237 8.38 -4.36 1.57
C CYS A 237 9.40 -3.37 2.15
N LEU A 238 8.99 -2.18 2.56
CA LEU A 238 9.88 -1.19 3.20
C LEU A 238 10.42 -1.67 4.55
N ILE A 239 9.61 -2.35 5.35
CA ILE A 239 10.06 -2.99 6.60
C ILE A 239 11.08 -4.10 6.31
N PHE A 240 10.80 -4.94 5.30
CA PHE A 240 11.74 -5.99 4.87
C PHE A 240 13.04 -5.42 4.30
N ILE A 241 13.00 -4.29 3.61
CA ILE A 241 14.20 -3.57 3.16
C ILE A 241 15.04 -3.16 4.38
N THR A 242 14.44 -2.53 5.40
CA THR A 242 15.17 -2.16 6.62
C THR A 242 15.83 -3.38 7.26
N ILE A 243 15.08 -4.47 7.46
CA ILE A 243 15.62 -5.70 8.08
C ILE A 243 16.76 -6.27 7.25
N SER A 244 16.57 -6.37 5.94
CA SER A 244 17.58 -6.96 5.03
C SER A 244 18.86 -6.13 5.00
N VAL A 245 18.75 -4.80 5.01
CA VAL A 245 19.92 -3.91 5.09
C VAL A 245 20.59 -4.01 6.45
N ALA A 246 19.84 -4.02 7.54
CA ALA A 246 20.38 -4.13 8.90
C ALA A 246 21.12 -5.45 9.16
N LEU A 247 20.68 -6.55 8.55
CA LEU A 247 21.29 -7.88 8.66
C LEU A 247 22.44 -8.10 7.66
N SER A 248 22.61 -7.22 6.69
CA SER A 248 23.60 -7.40 5.65
C SER A 248 25.04 -7.24 6.19
N LYS A 249 25.95 -8.06 5.66
CA LYS A 249 27.38 -7.99 5.97
C LYS A 249 28.15 -7.06 5.02
N GLU A 250 27.50 -6.54 3.99
CA GLU A 250 28.10 -5.64 3.01
C GLU A 250 28.54 -4.32 3.65
N ASN A 251 29.77 -3.89 3.37
CA ASN A 251 30.34 -2.66 3.96
C ASN A 251 29.55 -1.40 3.57
N ILE A 252 28.97 -1.39 2.36
CA ILE A 252 28.15 -0.28 1.83
C ILE A 252 26.98 0.04 2.77
N PHE A 253 26.41 -0.97 3.45
CA PHE A 253 25.27 -0.80 4.34
C PHE A 253 25.63 -0.42 5.78
N ARG A 254 26.92 -0.39 6.13
CA ARG A 254 27.40 -0.14 7.50
C ARG A 254 27.78 1.31 7.75
N THR A 255 27.58 2.21 6.79
CA THR A 255 27.84 3.63 6.99
C THR A 255 26.80 4.26 7.91
N GLU A 256 27.20 5.23 8.73
CA GLU A 256 26.29 5.91 9.66
C GLU A 256 25.09 6.56 8.95
N VAL A 257 25.31 7.06 7.73
CA VAL A 257 24.26 7.65 6.89
C VAL A 257 23.21 6.60 6.49
N VAL A 258 23.64 5.41 6.07
CA VAL A 258 22.73 4.31 5.72
C VAL A 258 21.99 3.83 6.97
N ILE A 259 22.68 3.67 8.11
CA ILE A 259 22.07 3.25 9.38
C ILE A 259 20.96 4.24 9.80
N CYS A 260 21.25 5.54 9.73
CA CYS A 260 20.26 6.59 10.02
C CYS A 260 19.07 6.53 9.04
N PHE A 261 19.36 6.37 7.75
CA PHE A 261 18.33 6.28 6.70
C PHE A 261 17.39 5.08 6.92
N ILE A 262 17.92 3.89 7.19
CA ILE A 262 17.08 2.70 7.41
C ILE A 262 16.26 2.80 8.70
N ALA A 263 16.79 3.44 9.75
CA ALA A 263 16.06 3.67 10.99
C ALA A 263 14.87 4.62 10.75
N ILE A 264 15.09 5.72 10.02
CA ILE A 264 14.03 6.66 9.64
C ILE A 264 13.00 5.94 8.75
N ASN A 265 13.45 5.17 7.75
CA ASN A 265 12.56 4.40 6.88
C ASN A 265 11.68 3.43 7.68
N PHE A 266 12.23 2.76 8.68
CA PHE A 266 11.49 1.85 9.55
C PHE A 266 10.43 2.57 10.37
N ILE A 267 10.81 3.65 11.06
CA ILE A 267 9.89 4.45 11.88
C ILE A 267 8.74 4.98 11.02
N ILE A 268 9.05 5.53 9.85
CA ILE A 268 8.03 6.03 8.92
C ILE A 268 7.12 4.89 8.46
N SER A 269 7.66 3.77 8.01
CA SER A 269 6.88 2.65 7.46
C SER A 269 5.95 2.03 8.51
N VAL A 270 6.44 1.81 9.72
CA VAL A 270 5.62 1.28 10.84
C VAL A 270 4.54 2.30 11.23
N ASN A 271 4.88 3.58 11.32
CA ASN A 271 3.90 4.62 11.65
C ASN A 271 2.81 4.73 10.58
N MET A 272 3.16 4.72 9.30
CA MET A 272 2.17 4.77 8.21
C MET A 272 1.28 3.52 8.20
N PHE A 273 1.87 2.34 8.41
CA PHE A 273 1.12 1.09 8.55
C PHE A 273 0.12 1.18 9.72
N TYR A 274 0.57 1.66 10.87
CA TYR A 274 -0.26 1.85 12.06
C TYR A 274 -1.40 2.82 11.81
N MET A 275 -1.14 3.99 11.22
CA MET A 275 -2.16 5.00 10.93
C MET A 275 -3.29 4.45 10.04
N VAL A 276 -2.97 3.77 8.93
CA VAL A 276 -3.98 3.16 8.05
C VAL A 276 -4.79 2.09 8.79
N THR A 277 -4.12 1.29 9.62
CA THR A 277 -4.77 0.20 10.34
C THR A 277 -5.73 0.74 11.40
N MET A 278 -5.32 1.74 12.18
CA MET A 278 -6.15 2.34 13.21
C MET A 278 -7.33 3.13 12.65
N SER A 279 -7.12 3.87 11.57
CA SER A 279 -8.22 4.61 10.92
C SER A 279 -9.23 3.64 10.31
N GLY A 280 -8.77 2.57 9.63
CA GLY A 280 -9.65 1.53 9.11
C GLY A 280 -10.39 0.76 10.22
N SER A 281 -9.71 0.39 11.31
CA SER A 281 -10.34 -0.32 12.44
C SER A 281 -11.40 0.54 13.14
N GLY A 282 -11.23 1.86 13.16
CA GLY A 282 -12.22 2.79 13.70
C GLY A 282 -13.58 2.70 13.01
N VAL A 283 -13.62 2.42 11.70
CA VAL A 283 -14.90 2.20 10.99
C VAL A 283 -15.56 0.91 11.47
N TYR A 284 -14.79 -0.17 11.54
CA TYR A 284 -15.28 -1.48 11.98
C TYR A 284 -15.77 -1.45 13.44
N GLU A 285 -14.97 -0.88 14.35
CA GLU A 285 -15.31 -0.78 15.76
C GLU A 285 -16.58 0.04 16.02
N GLU A 286 -16.75 1.17 15.33
CA GLU A 286 -17.97 1.96 15.46
C GLU A 286 -19.18 1.25 14.82
N GLY A 287 -18.97 0.47 13.76
CA GLY A 287 -19.98 -0.42 13.19
C GLY A 287 -20.45 -1.49 14.18
N GLU A 288 -19.52 -2.16 14.85
CA GLU A 288 -19.84 -3.16 15.87
C GLU A 288 -20.54 -2.54 17.10
N LYS A 289 -20.14 -1.34 17.51
CA LYS A 289 -20.84 -0.62 18.58
C LYS A 289 -22.26 -0.20 18.16
N LEU A 290 -22.48 0.14 16.89
CA LEU A 290 -23.81 0.43 16.37
C LEU A 290 -24.71 -0.81 16.40
N LYS A 291 -24.17 -1.99 16.04
CA LYS A 291 -24.89 -3.27 16.15
C LYS A 291 -25.30 -3.60 17.58
N LYS A 292 -24.42 -3.34 18.56
CA LYS A 292 -24.72 -3.57 19.98
C LYS A 292 -25.94 -2.80 20.47
N ILE A 293 -26.13 -1.56 20.01
CA ILE A 293 -27.34 -0.78 20.33
C ILE A 293 -28.59 -1.45 19.74
N GLY A 294 -28.47 -2.04 18.55
CA GLY A 294 -29.52 -2.87 17.97
C GLY A 294 -30.02 -3.96 18.92
N PHE A 295 -29.09 -4.66 19.57
CA PHE A 295 -29.38 -5.72 20.54
C PHE A 295 -29.90 -5.18 21.87
N GLU A 296 -29.30 -4.12 22.40
CA GLU A 296 -29.72 -3.49 23.67
C GLU A 296 -31.16 -2.97 23.56
N CYS A 297 -31.50 -2.32 22.46
CA CYS A 297 -32.86 -1.83 22.22
C CYS A 297 -33.86 -2.95 21.97
N ALA A 298 -33.48 -4.04 21.29
CA ALA A 298 -34.38 -5.18 21.11
C ALA A 298 -34.85 -5.78 22.44
N GLY A 299 -33.99 -5.78 23.48
CA GLY A 299 -34.35 -6.26 24.82
C GLY A 299 -35.37 -5.38 25.55
N GLU A 300 -35.31 -4.06 25.38
CA GLU A 300 -36.23 -3.10 26.02
C GLU A 300 -37.60 -3.05 25.31
N VAL A 301 -37.63 -3.41 24.02
CA VAL A 301 -38.80 -3.28 23.13
C VAL A 301 -39.82 -4.42 23.32
N PHE A 302 -39.43 -5.58 23.87
CA PHE A 302 -40.36 -6.68 24.21
C PHE A 302 -41.46 -6.31 25.22
N VAL A 303 -41.38 -5.13 25.85
CA VAL A 303 -42.34 -4.64 26.86
C VAL A 303 -43.41 -3.71 26.26
N LEU A 304 -43.28 -3.30 24.99
CA LEU A 304 -44.17 -2.31 24.34
C LEU A 304 -45.20 -2.97 23.40
N ASN A 305 -46.42 -2.41 23.39
CA ASN A 305 -47.61 -2.93 22.69
C ASN A 305 -47.41 -3.15 21.17
N GLU A 306 -47.70 -4.37 20.69
CA GLU A 306 -47.54 -4.86 19.30
C GLU A 306 -48.33 -4.12 18.20
N LYS A 307 -49.21 -3.16 18.53
CA LYS A 307 -50.19 -2.61 17.57
C LYS A 307 -49.76 -1.33 16.83
N ASP A 308 -48.57 -0.81 17.09
CA ASP A 308 -48.10 0.44 16.46
C ASP A 308 -47.21 0.18 15.23
N GLU A 309 -47.54 0.77 14.08
CA GLU A 309 -46.70 0.72 12.86
C GLU A 309 -45.26 1.20 13.12
N SER A 310 -45.09 2.08 14.11
CA SER A 310 -43.80 2.58 14.55
C SER A 310 -42.92 1.48 15.17
N PHE A 311 -43.54 0.50 15.83
CA PHE A 311 -42.86 -0.65 16.43
C PHE A 311 -42.30 -1.58 15.36
N LEU A 312 -43.07 -1.85 14.30
CA LEU A 312 -42.60 -2.58 13.13
C LEU A 312 -41.44 -1.85 12.43
N ALA A 313 -41.54 -0.52 12.28
CA ALA A 313 -40.47 0.28 11.70
C ALA A 313 -39.17 0.26 12.55
N LEU A 314 -39.30 0.22 13.88
CA LEU A 314 -38.16 0.03 14.79
C LEU A 314 -37.58 -1.37 14.65
N PHE A 315 -38.39 -2.42 14.63
CA PHE A 315 -37.90 -3.79 14.43
C PHE A 315 -37.11 -3.90 13.11
N LEU A 316 -37.66 -3.35 12.01
CA LEU A 316 -36.97 -3.28 10.73
C LEU A 316 -35.67 -2.46 10.81
N LEU A 317 -35.63 -1.36 11.56
CA LEU A 317 -34.39 -0.60 11.75
C LEU A 317 -33.33 -1.42 12.49
N LEU A 318 -33.71 -2.10 13.57
CA LEU A 318 -32.80 -2.93 14.38
C LEU A 318 -32.27 -4.13 13.58
N ASP A 319 -33.15 -4.77 12.79
CA ASP A 319 -32.78 -5.87 11.91
C ASP A 319 -31.81 -5.41 10.82
N ASN A 320 -32.10 -4.28 10.17
CA ASN A 320 -31.17 -3.66 9.23
C ASN A 320 -29.82 -3.36 9.89
N ILE A 321 -29.80 -2.75 11.09
CA ILE A 321 -28.58 -2.44 11.85
C ILE A 321 -27.73 -3.70 12.06
N LYS A 322 -28.36 -4.82 12.44
CA LYS A 322 -27.70 -6.10 12.71
C LYS A 322 -27.01 -6.65 11.46
N GLU A 323 -27.65 -6.52 10.30
CA GLU A 323 -27.13 -7.03 9.03
C GLU A 323 -26.11 -6.10 8.35
N VAL A 324 -25.98 -4.84 8.79
CA VAL A 324 -25.06 -3.90 8.13
C VAL A 324 -23.60 -4.32 8.29
N ASN A 325 -22.91 -4.40 7.16
CA ASN A 325 -21.48 -4.67 7.09
C ASN A 325 -20.66 -3.37 6.98
N LEU A 326 -20.51 -2.64 8.09
CA LEU A 326 -19.70 -1.40 8.14
C LEU A 326 -18.22 -1.74 8.35
N LYS A 327 -17.50 -2.04 7.26
CA LYS A 327 -16.07 -2.36 7.34
C LYS A 327 -15.30 -1.87 6.11
N MET A 328 -14.00 -1.67 6.30
CA MET A 328 -13.05 -1.35 5.24
C MET A 328 -12.16 -2.55 4.96
N THR A 329 -11.78 -2.77 3.71
CA THR A 329 -11.03 -3.94 3.27
C THR A 329 -9.76 -3.56 2.52
N GLY A 330 -8.74 -4.43 2.61
CA GLY A 330 -7.57 -4.41 1.74
C GLY A 330 -7.86 -5.24 0.49
N GLY A 331 -8.27 -4.59 -0.60
CA GLY A 331 -8.57 -5.24 -1.90
C GLY A 331 -9.67 -6.29 -1.85
N GLY A 332 -10.57 -6.24 -0.87
CA GLY A 332 -11.56 -7.28 -0.62
C GLY A 332 -11.00 -8.59 -0.01
N MET A 333 -9.69 -8.66 0.25
CA MET A 333 -9.02 -9.88 0.73
C MET A 333 -9.08 -10.02 2.26
N PHE A 334 -8.94 -8.91 2.98
CA PHE A 334 -8.95 -8.89 4.44
C PHE A 334 -9.65 -7.64 4.95
N VAL A 335 -10.21 -7.72 6.15
CA VAL A 335 -10.82 -6.59 6.86
C VAL A 335 -9.72 -5.82 7.58
N ILE A 336 -9.73 -4.50 7.48
CA ILE A 336 -8.74 -3.63 8.14
C ILE A 336 -9.12 -3.49 9.62
N GLU A 337 -8.57 -4.38 10.44
CA GLU A 337 -8.76 -4.42 11.89
C GLU A 337 -7.42 -4.26 12.62
N ARG A 338 -7.46 -3.94 13.93
CA ARG A 338 -6.24 -3.87 14.75
C ARG A 338 -5.44 -5.17 14.77
N THR A 339 -6.11 -6.30 14.58
CA THR A 339 -5.51 -7.63 14.49
C THR A 339 -4.51 -7.72 13.33
N VAL A 340 -4.75 -7.03 12.20
CA VAL A 340 -3.83 -7.00 11.05
C VAL A 340 -2.47 -6.40 11.42
N PHE A 341 -2.45 -5.36 12.26
CA PHE A 341 -1.19 -4.77 12.76
C PHE A 341 -0.40 -5.76 13.61
N LEU A 342 -1.07 -6.49 14.50
CA LEU A 342 -0.44 -7.50 15.34
C LEU A 342 0.09 -8.67 14.51
N THR A 343 -0.71 -9.17 13.55
CA THR A 343 -0.29 -10.23 12.63
C THR A 343 0.93 -9.83 11.83
N MET A 344 0.94 -8.60 11.30
CA MET A 344 2.10 -8.08 10.57
C MET A 344 3.33 -7.94 11.48
N THR A 345 3.17 -7.39 12.67
CA THR A 345 4.28 -7.25 13.63
C THR A 345 4.88 -8.61 13.97
N ASN A 346 4.03 -9.61 14.22
CA ASN A 346 4.48 -10.99 14.46
C ASN A 346 5.23 -11.54 13.24
N ALA A 347 4.70 -11.38 12.03
CA ALA A 347 5.37 -11.82 10.81
C ALA A 347 6.74 -11.17 10.64
N VAL A 348 6.83 -9.84 10.82
CA VAL A 348 8.08 -9.08 10.74
C VAL A 348 9.12 -9.58 11.74
N VAL A 349 8.72 -9.83 12.99
CA VAL A 349 9.62 -10.37 14.03
C VAL A 349 10.05 -11.78 13.67
N THR A 350 9.12 -12.66 13.30
CA THR A 350 9.41 -14.05 12.92
C THR A 350 10.37 -14.12 11.74
N TYR A 351 10.08 -13.41 10.64
CA TYR A 351 10.96 -13.39 9.48
C TYR A 351 12.28 -12.69 9.77
N GLY A 352 12.30 -11.64 10.60
CA GLY A 352 13.53 -11.00 11.05
C GLY A 352 14.45 -11.97 11.79
N VAL A 353 13.92 -12.78 12.70
CA VAL A 353 14.66 -13.82 13.42
C VAL A 353 15.16 -14.92 12.46
N ILE A 354 14.32 -15.39 11.54
CA ILE A 354 14.71 -16.39 10.55
C ILE A 354 15.85 -15.86 9.67
N LEU A 355 15.73 -14.63 9.15
CA LEU A 355 16.78 -14.01 8.34
C LEU A 355 18.06 -13.80 9.14
N PHE A 356 17.96 -13.44 10.42
CA PHE A 356 19.13 -13.32 11.30
C PHE A 356 19.84 -14.67 11.46
N GLN A 357 19.10 -15.74 11.76
CA GLN A 357 19.65 -17.09 11.89
C GLN A 357 20.34 -17.55 10.60
N LEU A 358 19.67 -17.39 9.45
CA LEU A 358 20.25 -17.70 8.13
C LEU A 358 21.50 -16.87 7.82
N SER A 359 21.57 -15.62 8.30
CA SER A 359 22.74 -14.75 8.10
C SER A 359 23.93 -15.15 8.98
N VAL A 360 23.69 -15.70 10.18
CA VAL A 360 24.73 -16.07 11.15
C VAL A 360 25.29 -17.46 10.85
N ASP A 361 24.42 -18.40 10.45
CA ASP A 361 24.80 -19.80 10.28
C ASP A 361 25.43 -20.05 8.91
N LYS A 362 26.78 -20.02 8.85
CA LYS A 362 27.55 -20.31 7.63
C LYS A 362 27.33 -21.72 7.09
N SER A 363 26.77 -22.63 7.89
CA SER A 363 26.50 -24.03 7.51
C SER A 363 25.30 -24.20 6.54
N ILE A 364 24.42 -23.20 6.44
CA ILE A 364 23.25 -23.19 5.54
C ILE A 364 23.58 -22.57 4.17
N SER A 365 24.73 -21.88 4.06
CA SER A 365 25.29 -21.33 2.82
C SER A 365 25.25 -22.30 1.62
N PRO A 366 25.61 -23.60 1.71
CA PRO A 366 25.55 -24.50 0.57
C PRO A 366 24.13 -24.73 0.04
N VAL A 367 23.11 -24.85 0.89
CA VAL A 367 21.71 -25.09 0.46
C VAL A 367 21.13 -23.85 -0.22
N VAL A 368 21.41 -22.65 0.32
CA VAL A 368 20.98 -21.39 -0.30
C VAL A 368 21.75 -21.15 -1.61
N LEU A 369 23.03 -21.51 -1.67
CA LEU A 369 23.84 -21.45 -2.89
C LEU A 369 23.32 -22.43 -3.96
N GLU A 370 22.83 -23.59 -3.55
CA GLU A 370 22.26 -24.62 -4.44
C GLU A 370 20.89 -24.19 -4.97
N LEU A 371 20.06 -23.55 -4.14
CA LEU A 371 18.81 -22.92 -4.55
C LEU A 371 19.07 -21.74 -5.51
N GLN A 372 20.09 -20.92 -5.24
CA GLN A 372 20.52 -19.83 -6.12
C GLN A 372 21.06 -20.34 -7.46
N LYS A 373 21.87 -21.42 -7.45
CA LYS A 373 22.33 -22.08 -8.68
C LYS A 373 21.17 -22.66 -9.48
N THR A 374 20.18 -23.24 -8.82
CA THR A 374 18.99 -23.80 -9.48
C THR A 374 18.15 -22.69 -10.14
N ILE A 375 17.95 -21.57 -9.44
CA ILE A 375 17.23 -20.40 -9.99
C ILE A 375 18.02 -19.76 -11.14
N ALA A 376 19.34 -19.60 -11.00
CA ALA A 376 20.19 -19.07 -12.06
C ALA A 376 20.20 -19.97 -13.30
N TYR A 377 20.29 -21.29 -13.12
CA TYR A 377 20.23 -22.28 -14.20
C TYR A 377 18.89 -22.22 -14.96
N HIS A 378 17.77 -22.01 -14.26
CA HIS A 378 16.46 -21.83 -14.90
C HIS A 378 16.29 -20.46 -15.59
N MET A 379 17.03 -19.44 -15.18
CA MET A 379 16.99 -18.12 -15.79
C MET A 379 17.91 -18.02 -17.02
N ASP A 380 19.07 -18.69 -17.00
CA ASP A 380 20.00 -18.75 -18.13
C ASP A 380 19.57 -19.79 -19.19
N GLY A 381 18.86 -20.85 -18.79
CA GLY A 381 18.30 -21.86 -19.71
C GLY A 381 17.17 -21.37 -20.63
N LEU A 382 16.84 -20.07 -20.61
CA LEU A 382 15.86 -19.44 -21.49
C LEU A 382 16.48 -18.79 -22.73
N ASN A 383 17.80 -18.93 -22.95
CA ASN A 383 18.49 -18.25 -24.04
C ASN A 383 19.43 -19.10 -24.91
N ASP A 384 19.36 -20.43 -24.85
CA ASP A 384 20.18 -21.30 -25.72
C ASP A 384 19.34 -22.38 -26.42
N ASP A 385 19.25 -22.25 -27.75
CA ASP A 385 18.75 -23.23 -28.74
C ASP A 385 19.61 -24.52 -28.80
N HIS A 386 20.46 -24.79 -27.80
CA HIS A 386 21.37 -25.93 -27.77
C HIS A 386 20.89 -27.12 -26.92
N LEU A 387 19.70 -27.05 -26.31
CA LEU A 387 19.15 -28.16 -25.50
C LEU A 387 18.52 -29.31 -26.32
N ALA A 388 18.66 -29.31 -27.65
CA ALA A 388 18.24 -30.43 -28.50
C ALA A 388 19.33 -31.50 -28.69
N GLU A 389 20.59 -31.23 -28.32
CA GLU A 389 21.72 -32.15 -28.58
C GLU A 389 22.19 -32.93 -27.33
N GLN A 390 21.74 -32.56 -26.13
CA GLN A 390 22.11 -33.25 -24.89
C GLN A 390 21.13 -34.32 -24.41
N ILE A 391 19.92 -34.41 -25.00
CA ILE A 391 18.96 -35.47 -24.65
C ILE A 391 19.29 -36.80 -25.36
N ASP A 392 20.10 -36.79 -26.42
CA ASP A 392 20.45 -38.01 -27.17
C ASP A 392 21.62 -38.83 -26.55
N ASN A 393 22.25 -38.32 -25.49
CA ASN A 393 23.38 -38.99 -24.81
C ASN A 393 23.05 -39.54 -23.41
N CYS A 394 21.80 -39.44 -22.95
CA CYS A 394 21.40 -39.90 -21.61
C CYS A 394 20.72 -41.29 -21.61
N ASP A 395 20.93 -42.11 -22.65
CA ASP A 395 20.32 -43.44 -22.76
C ASP A 395 21.34 -44.61 -22.74
N LYS A 396 22.58 -44.35 -22.32
CA LYS A 396 23.62 -45.40 -22.21
C LYS A 396 24.55 -45.24 -21.01
N THR A 397 24.00 -45.28 -19.80
CA THR A 397 24.80 -45.74 -18.65
C THR A 397 23.95 -46.60 -17.73
N GLN A 398 24.16 -47.90 -17.85
CA GLN A 398 23.50 -48.96 -17.10
C GLN A 398 23.77 -48.86 -15.59
N LEU A 399 22.69 -49.03 -14.83
CA LEU A 399 22.58 -49.67 -13.53
C LEU A 399 23.73 -50.65 -13.21
N ILE A 400 24.53 -50.33 -12.18
CA ILE A 400 25.06 -51.31 -11.22
C ILE A 400 25.11 -50.62 -9.85
N LEU A 401 24.07 -50.78 -9.03
CA LEU A 401 24.08 -50.48 -7.59
C LEU A 401 24.05 -51.81 -6.85
N HIS A 402 25.24 -52.31 -6.50
CA HIS A 402 25.43 -53.38 -5.53
C HIS A 402 25.27 -52.79 -4.13
N TYR A 403 24.25 -53.21 -3.39
CA TYR A 403 24.20 -53.10 -1.94
C TYR A 403 24.81 -54.37 -1.32
N PRO A 404 25.78 -54.27 -0.40
CA PRO A 404 26.04 -55.35 0.53
C PRO A 404 25.12 -55.19 1.75
N CYS A 405 24.30 -56.20 1.99
CA CYS A 405 23.75 -56.48 3.31
C CYS A 405 24.86 -57.20 4.10
N ASP A 406 25.40 -56.55 5.12
CA ASP A 406 26.09 -57.25 6.20
C ASP A 406 25.21 -57.19 7.46
N GLY A 407 24.91 -58.37 7.98
CA GLY A 407 24.45 -58.60 9.34
C GLY A 407 25.53 -59.35 10.13
N SER A 408 25.35 -59.37 11.46
CA SER A 408 26.15 -60.00 12.55
C SER A 408 27.57 -59.41 12.74
N ASP A 409 27.98 -58.95 13.93
CA ASP A 409 27.63 -59.36 15.31
C ASP A 409 27.10 -58.24 16.23
#